data_AF-A0A6G2S4J4-F1
#
_entry.id   AF-A0A6G2S4J4-F1
#
_cell.length_a   1.000
_cell.length_b   1.000
_cell.length_c   1.000
_cell.angle_alpha   90.00
_cell.angle_beta   90.00
_cell.angle_gamma   90.00
#
_symmetry.space_group_name_H-M   'P 1'
#
loop_
_entity.id
_entity.type
_entity.pdbx_description
1 polymer ?
#
loop_
_entity_poly.entity_id
_entity_poly.type
_entity_poly.pdbx_seq_one_letter_code
_entity_poly.pdbx_strand_id
1 'polypeptide(L)'
;MPPDGFLDSLRRAFGARGEPESPLLPAPGGRRLALVYRGPAARPAGCSEAVAALLAAGPWNLDVRYTGPHEKVPLSAASLAHAHLYAQPGGGDLAPAYRRLRKHAGEIRDYVQGGGHYLGFCLGGYLAGDDPGFDLLPGDTDQYIVTPGATVQHDGDTVVETRWRGLPRTVFFQDGPHFLLDEGADATVLATYPNGTVAAVVAPCGAGKVAVVGPHPEATDDWFLDENLPVHHTRDLAVDLVNELLED
;
A
#
# COMPACT_ATOMS: atom_id res chain seq x y z
N MET A 1 -35.06 -65.54 -12.52
CA MET A 1 -33.86 -65.02 -11.82
C MET A 1 -34.14 -63.57 -11.45
N PRO A 2 -34.07 -63.20 -10.16
CA PRO A 2 -34.23 -61.79 -9.75
C PRO A 2 -32.87 -61.07 -9.85
N PRO A 3 -32.82 -59.74 -10.02
CA PRO A 3 -31.62 -58.98 -9.71
C PRO A 3 -31.81 -58.22 -8.39
N ASP A 4 -31.00 -58.63 -7.41
CA ASP A 4 -30.71 -57.93 -6.17
C ASP A 4 -29.80 -56.72 -6.42
N GLY A 5 -29.86 -55.71 -5.55
CA GLY A 5 -28.74 -54.78 -5.36
C GLY A 5 -29.04 -53.28 -5.46
N PHE A 6 -30.20 -52.83 -4.96
CA PHE A 6 -30.34 -51.46 -4.48
C PHE A 6 -29.58 -51.37 -3.14
N LEU A 7 -28.62 -50.44 -3.01
CA LEU A 7 -27.85 -50.08 -1.79
C LEU A 7 -26.47 -50.69 -1.55
N ASP A 8 -25.54 -50.63 -2.50
CA ASP A 8 -24.14 -50.50 -2.07
C ASP A 8 -23.25 -49.71 -3.03
N SER A 9 -22.40 -48.88 -2.43
CA SER A 9 -21.35 -48.05 -3.05
C SER A 9 -21.72 -46.65 -3.56
N LEU A 10 -22.38 -45.89 -2.68
CA LEU A 10 -22.36 -44.42 -2.61
C LEU A 10 -20.99 -43.83 -2.14
N ARG A 11 -19.84 -44.40 -2.52
CA ARG A 11 -18.53 -43.83 -2.12
C ARG A 11 -17.43 -44.13 -3.14
N ARG A 12 -17.25 -43.19 -4.08
CA ARG A 12 -16.00 -42.77 -4.75
C ARG A 12 -16.31 -42.34 -6.18
N ALA A 13 -16.42 -41.03 -6.41
CA ALA A 13 -15.89 -40.36 -7.61
C ALA A 13 -16.34 -38.89 -7.71
N PHE A 14 -16.30 -38.12 -6.63
CA PHE A 14 -16.19 -36.66 -6.72
C PHE A 14 -15.22 -36.19 -5.64
N GLY A 15 -13.95 -36.50 -5.86
CA GLY A 15 -12.85 -35.85 -5.16
C GLY A 15 -12.68 -34.43 -5.70
N ALA A 16 -13.55 -33.52 -5.27
CA ALA A 16 -13.18 -32.11 -5.22
C ALA A 16 -12.23 -31.97 -4.04
N ARG A 17 -10.92 -32.05 -4.29
CA ARG A 17 -9.94 -31.50 -3.35
C ARG A 17 -10.19 -30.00 -3.36
N GLY A 18 -11.04 -29.53 -2.44
CA GLY A 18 -10.98 -28.13 -2.04
C GLY A 18 -9.58 -27.88 -1.55
N GLU A 19 -8.89 -26.91 -2.14
CA GLU A 19 -7.66 -26.40 -1.53
C GLU A 19 -7.98 -26.05 -0.07
N PRO A 20 -7.11 -26.41 0.89
CA PRO A 20 -7.36 -26.06 2.29
C PRO A 20 -7.57 -24.55 2.38
N GLU A 21 -8.75 -24.14 2.84
CA GLU A 21 -9.02 -22.73 3.06
C GLU A 21 -7.94 -22.17 3.97
N SER A 22 -7.17 -21.20 3.48
CA SER A 22 -6.17 -20.53 4.30
C SER A 22 -6.90 -19.89 5.49
N PRO A 23 -6.44 -20.14 6.74
CA PRO A 23 -7.10 -19.61 7.94
C PRO A 23 -7.13 -18.09 7.86
N LEU A 24 -8.20 -17.44 8.33
CA LEU A 24 -8.42 -15.98 8.19
C LEU A 24 -7.28 -15.12 8.74
N LEU A 25 -6.52 -15.64 9.70
CA LEU A 25 -5.34 -15.03 10.30
C LEU A 25 -4.20 -16.07 10.34
N PRO A 26 -2.92 -15.66 10.31
CA PRO A 26 -1.80 -16.59 10.41
C PRO A 26 -1.79 -17.34 11.73
N ALA A 27 -1.26 -18.56 11.72
CA ALA A 27 -1.00 -19.31 12.94
C ALA A 27 0.18 -18.68 13.74
N PRO A 28 0.24 -18.84 15.07
CA PRO A 28 1.38 -18.42 15.87
C PRO A 28 2.69 -19.02 15.33
N GLY A 29 3.72 -18.19 15.13
CA GLY A 29 5.00 -18.60 14.54
C GLY A 29 5.03 -18.73 13.01
N GLY A 30 3.94 -18.35 12.33
CA GLY A 30 3.89 -18.20 10.87
C GLY A 30 4.59 -16.95 10.35
N ARG A 31 4.56 -16.77 9.02
CA ARG A 31 5.01 -15.53 8.36
C ARG A 31 4.26 -14.31 8.92
N ARG A 32 4.97 -13.19 9.06
CA ARG A 32 4.37 -11.91 9.49
C ARG A 32 3.31 -11.46 8.48
N LEU A 33 2.13 -11.09 8.94
CA LEU A 33 1.00 -10.70 8.08
C LEU A 33 1.20 -9.29 7.51
N ALA A 34 1.06 -9.15 6.19
CA ALA A 34 0.92 -7.87 5.53
C ALA A 34 -0.48 -7.77 4.92
N LEU A 35 -1.24 -6.76 5.32
CA LEU A 35 -2.57 -6.48 4.80
C LEU A 35 -2.49 -5.39 3.74
N VAL A 36 -2.89 -5.69 2.51
CA VAL A 36 -2.98 -4.73 1.41
C VAL A 36 -4.44 -4.35 1.21
N TYR A 37 -4.75 -3.07 1.29
CA TYR A 37 -6.12 -2.62 1.05
C TYR A 37 -6.53 -2.89 -0.40
N ARG A 38 -7.68 -3.54 -0.60
CA ARG A 38 -8.38 -3.63 -1.88
C ARG A 38 -9.84 -3.21 -1.71
N GLY A 39 -10.25 -2.21 -2.48
CA GLY A 39 -11.60 -1.69 -2.42
C GLY A 39 -11.75 -0.39 -3.18
N PRO A 40 -12.88 0.32 -3.06
CA PRO A 40 -13.16 1.48 -3.89
C PRO A 40 -12.26 2.71 -3.63
N ALA A 41 -11.42 2.67 -2.59
CA ALA A 41 -10.37 3.65 -2.32
C ALA A 41 -8.98 3.19 -2.82
N ALA A 42 -8.90 2.17 -3.68
CA ALA A 42 -7.70 1.80 -4.43
C ALA A 42 -8.09 1.63 -5.91
N ARG A 43 -7.63 2.55 -6.76
CA ARG A 43 -8.05 2.71 -8.17
C ARG A 43 -6.93 3.40 -8.98
N PRO A 44 -6.77 3.14 -10.29
CA PRO A 44 -7.47 2.16 -11.11
C PRO A 44 -7.19 0.70 -10.69
N ALA A 45 -7.78 -0.26 -11.39
CA ALA A 45 -7.47 -1.67 -11.16
C ALA A 45 -5.95 -1.90 -11.34
N GLY A 46 -5.33 -2.70 -10.47
CA GLY A 46 -3.89 -2.98 -10.52
C GLY A 46 -3.09 -2.35 -9.37
N CYS A 47 -3.54 -1.26 -8.75
CA CYS A 47 -2.77 -0.62 -7.65
C CYS A 47 -2.57 -1.57 -6.45
N SER A 48 -3.66 -2.22 -6.00
CA SER A 48 -3.57 -3.20 -4.90
C SER A 48 -2.71 -4.40 -5.27
N GLU A 49 -2.82 -4.88 -6.51
CA GLU A 49 -2.06 -6.00 -7.03
C GLU A 49 -0.56 -5.69 -7.13
N ALA A 50 -0.19 -4.50 -7.58
CA ALA A 50 1.19 -4.03 -7.67
C ALA A 50 1.86 -4.00 -6.29
N VAL A 51 1.19 -3.40 -5.30
CA VAL A 51 1.66 -3.38 -3.91
C VAL A 51 1.77 -4.79 -3.32
N ALA A 52 0.77 -5.65 -3.56
CA ALA A 52 0.80 -7.02 -3.08
C ALA A 52 1.94 -7.83 -3.72
N ALA A 53 2.18 -7.66 -5.02
CA ALA A 53 3.27 -8.32 -5.75
C ALA A 53 4.65 -7.82 -5.31
N LEU A 54 4.79 -6.53 -5.01
CA LEU A 54 5.99 -5.96 -4.39
C LEU A 54 6.30 -6.67 -3.07
N LEU A 55 5.32 -6.68 -2.15
CA LEU A 55 5.48 -7.26 -0.81
C LEU A 55 5.72 -8.77 -0.84
N ALA A 56 5.04 -9.48 -1.75
CA ALA A 56 5.13 -10.94 -1.84
C ALA A 56 6.47 -11.43 -2.39
N ALA A 57 7.07 -10.70 -3.32
CA ALA A 57 8.36 -11.04 -3.92
C ALA A 57 9.56 -10.30 -3.30
N GLY A 58 9.33 -9.43 -2.31
CA GLY A 58 10.39 -8.83 -1.52
C GLY A 58 11.04 -9.79 -0.51
N PRO A 59 12.15 -9.39 0.13
CA PRO A 59 12.95 -10.26 1.00
C PRO A 59 12.34 -10.51 2.40
N TRP A 60 11.19 -9.89 2.72
CA TRP A 60 10.65 -9.79 4.09
C TRP A 60 9.86 -11.02 4.56
N ASN A 61 9.64 -12.00 3.68
CA ASN A 61 8.90 -13.25 3.98
C ASN A 61 7.51 -13.00 4.62
N LEU A 62 6.71 -12.11 4.01
CA LEU A 62 5.40 -11.64 4.54
C LEU A 62 4.23 -12.48 4.03
N ASP A 63 3.32 -12.96 4.88
CA ASP A 63 2.01 -13.48 4.43
C ASP A 63 1.18 -12.30 3.91
N VAL A 64 1.14 -12.10 2.59
CA VAL A 64 0.46 -10.96 1.96
C VAL A 64 -0.99 -11.34 1.69
N ARG A 65 -1.92 -10.56 2.24
CA ARG A 65 -3.37 -10.77 2.06
C ARG A 65 -4.08 -9.47 1.78
N TYR A 66 -5.19 -9.56 1.06
CA TYR A 66 -6.05 -8.41 0.84
C TYR A 66 -7.00 -8.18 2.01
N THR A 67 -7.25 -6.91 2.29
CA THR A 67 -8.26 -6.46 3.26
C THR A 67 -9.18 -5.42 2.65
N GLY A 68 -10.47 -5.46 2.96
CA GLY A 68 -11.43 -4.55 2.36
C GLY A 68 -12.89 -5.02 2.43
N PRO A 69 -13.84 -4.23 1.87
CA PRO A 69 -15.28 -4.47 2.01
C PRO A 69 -15.79 -5.77 1.36
N HIS A 70 -15.02 -6.35 0.43
CA HIS A 70 -15.38 -7.59 -0.28
C HIS A 70 -14.31 -8.67 -0.14
N GLU A 71 -13.33 -8.46 0.75
CA GLU A 71 -12.26 -9.41 1.00
C GLU A 71 -12.61 -10.35 2.15
N LYS A 72 -11.96 -11.52 2.17
CA LYS A 72 -12.14 -12.49 3.27
C LYS A 72 -11.72 -11.92 4.62
N VAL A 73 -10.70 -11.06 4.62
CA VAL A 73 -10.25 -10.33 5.79
C VAL A 73 -10.86 -8.92 5.74
N PRO A 74 -11.75 -8.54 6.68
CA PRO A 74 -12.28 -7.18 6.72
C PRO A 74 -11.21 -6.21 7.21
N LEU A 75 -11.28 -4.94 6.79
CA LEU A 75 -10.55 -3.87 7.45
C LEU A 75 -11.23 -3.57 8.79
N SER A 76 -10.53 -3.85 9.88
CA SER A 76 -11.05 -3.72 11.25
C SER A 76 -9.90 -3.64 12.24
N ALA A 77 -10.13 -3.09 13.43
CA ALA A 77 -9.18 -3.17 14.55
C ALA A 77 -8.67 -4.60 14.82
N ALA A 78 -9.54 -5.61 14.72
CA ALA A 78 -9.16 -7.00 14.97
C ALA A 78 -8.17 -7.54 13.93
N SER A 79 -8.40 -7.28 12.64
CA SER A 79 -7.46 -7.72 11.59
C SER A 79 -6.15 -6.94 11.62
N LEU A 80 -6.21 -5.63 11.89
CA LEU A 80 -5.04 -4.77 12.04
C LEU A 80 -4.16 -5.20 13.23
N ALA A 81 -4.74 -5.59 14.36
CA ALA A 81 -3.98 -6.06 15.53
C ALA A 81 -3.11 -7.31 15.26
N HIS A 82 -3.40 -8.07 14.20
CA HIS A 82 -2.58 -9.21 13.76
C HIS A 82 -1.61 -8.85 12.63
N ALA A 83 -1.75 -7.67 12.02
CA ALA A 83 -0.91 -7.23 10.93
C ALA A 83 0.43 -6.75 11.47
N HIS A 84 1.50 -7.13 10.79
CA HIS A 84 2.80 -6.48 10.96
C HIS A 84 2.87 -5.20 10.12
N LEU A 85 2.20 -5.21 8.97
CA LEU A 85 2.17 -4.12 7.99
C LEU A 85 0.75 -3.96 7.44
N TYR A 86 0.26 -2.72 7.36
CA TYR A 86 -0.90 -2.33 6.56
C TYR A 86 -0.42 -1.45 5.39
N ALA A 87 -0.78 -1.82 4.17
CA ALA A 87 -0.45 -1.06 2.97
C ALA A 87 -1.70 -0.49 2.31
N GLN A 88 -1.69 0.82 2.07
CA GLN A 88 -2.70 1.58 1.35
C GLN A 88 -2.17 1.93 -0.04
N PRO A 89 -2.71 1.31 -1.11
CA PRO A 89 -2.28 1.62 -2.48
C PRO A 89 -2.75 3.00 -2.95
N GLY A 90 -2.31 3.34 -4.17
CA GLY A 90 -2.83 4.48 -4.94
C GLY A 90 -4.33 4.40 -5.23
N GLY A 91 -4.90 5.52 -5.65
CA GLY A 91 -6.33 5.71 -5.83
C GLY A 91 -6.66 6.98 -6.61
N GLY A 92 -7.95 7.24 -6.78
CA GLY A 92 -8.41 8.55 -7.24
C GLY A 92 -8.42 9.58 -6.11
N ASP A 93 -9.25 10.61 -6.23
CA ASP A 93 -9.22 11.77 -5.33
C ASP A 93 -9.33 11.45 -3.82
N LEU A 94 -8.60 12.23 -3.02
CA LEU A 94 -8.52 12.14 -1.56
C LEU A 94 -9.88 12.21 -0.88
N ALA A 95 -10.68 13.25 -1.13
CA ALA A 95 -11.94 13.45 -0.40
C ALA A 95 -12.94 12.28 -0.60
N PRO A 96 -13.22 11.79 -1.82
CA PRO A 96 -13.98 10.55 -2.03
C PRO A 96 -13.40 9.31 -1.36
N ALA A 97 -12.08 9.12 -1.39
CA ALA A 97 -11.44 7.99 -0.74
C ALA A 97 -11.59 8.04 0.78
N TYR A 98 -11.27 9.18 1.38
CA TYR A 98 -11.41 9.39 2.81
C TYR A 98 -12.85 9.23 3.27
N ARG A 99 -13.86 9.71 2.52
CA ARG A 99 -15.28 9.44 2.87
C ARG A 99 -15.60 7.96 3.02
N ARG A 100 -14.93 7.07 2.27
CA ARG A 100 -15.11 5.62 2.34
C ARG A 100 -14.34 4.99 3.50
N LEU A 101 -13.18 5.57 3.86
CA LEU A 101 -12.26 5.04 4.85
C LEU A 101 -12.37 5.69 6.24
N ARG A 102 -13.02 6.86 6.38
CA ARG A 102 -13.07 7.63 7.64
C ARG A 102 -13.65 6.86 8.83
N LYS A 103 -14.52 5.87 8.58
CA LYS A 103 -15.04 4.99 9.63
C LYS A 103 -13.98 4.05 10.22
N HIS A 104 -12.87 3.85 9.49
CA HIS A 104 -11.70 3.07 9.87
C HIS A 104 -10.50 3.96 10.27
N ALA A 105 -10.61 5.30 10.20
CA ALA A 105 -9.48 6.18 10.46
C ALA A 105 -8.93 6.02 11.89
N GLY A 106 -9.81 5.93 12.89
CA GLY A 106 -9.41 5.71 14.28
C GLY A 106 -8.68 4.38 14.50
N GLU A 107 -9.20 3.28 13.96
CA GLU A 107 -8.54 1.97 14.12
C GLU A 107 -7.21 1.85 13.37
N ILE A 108 -7.04 2.52 12.23
CA ILE A 108 -5.77 2.60 11.53
C ILE A 108 -4.77 3.41 12.36
N ARG A 109 -5.19 4.57 12.87
CA ARG A 109 -4.35 5.43 13.73
C ARG A 109 -3.90 4.70 14.98
N ASP A 110 -4.85 4.10 15.71
CA ASP A 110 -4.57 3.34 16.94
C ASP A 110 -3.63 2.16 16.66
N TYR A 111 -3.80 1.47 15.52
CA TYR A 111 -2.91 0.38 15.09
C TYR A 111 -1.48 0.86 14.89
N VAL A 112 -1.27 1.94 14.13
CA VAL A 112 0.09 2.45 13.87
C VAL A 112 0.71 2.99 15.15
N GLN A 113 -0.02 3.81 15.91
CA GLN A 113 0.45 4.35 17.18
C GLN A 113 0.77 3.25 18.21
N GLY A 114 0.09 2.10 18.11
CA GLY A 114 0.33 0.91 18.94
C GLY A 114 1.51 0.03 18.53
N GLY A 115 2.25 0.35 17.46
CA GLY A 115 3.40 -0.44 16.98
C GLY A 115 3.23 -1.04 15.59
N GLY A 116 2.10 -0.76 14.92
CA GLY A 116 1.86 -1.16 13.55
C GLY A 116 2.66 -0.36 12.53
N HIS A 117 2.90 -0.94 11.36
CA HIS A 117 3.52 -0.24 10.23
C HIS A 117 2.47 0.14 9.19
N TYR A 118 2.54 1.38 8.70
CA TYR A 118 1.73 1.88 7.57
C TYR A 118 2.62 2.13 6.36
N LEU A 119 2.19 1.66 5.19
CA LEU A 119 2.83 1.91 3.90
C LEU A 119 1.83 2.53 2.92
N GLY A 120 2.06 3.76 2.48
CA GLY A 120 1.17 4.50 1.58
C GLY A 120 1.82 4.86 0.24
N PHE A 121 1.11 4.61 -0.86
CA PHE A 121 1.52 5.02 -2.21
C PHE A 121 0.53 6.00 -2.80
N CYS A 122 0.97 7.13 -3.35
CA CYS A 122 0.13 8.15 -3.99
C CYS A 122 -1.05 8.55 -3.08
N LEU A 123 -2.29 8.14 -3.39
CA LEU A 123 -3.45 8.33 -2.50
C LEU A 123 -3.22 7.79 -1.08
N GLY A 124 -2.57 6.64 -0.94
CA GLY A 124 -2.19 6.12 0.38
C GLY A 124 -1.22 7.04 1.12
N GLY A 125 -0.40 7.81 0.40
CA GLY A 125 0.39 8.90 0.95
C GLY A 125 -0.48 10.06 1.42
N TYR A 126 -1.40 10.56 0.58
CA TYR A 126 -2.35 11.61 0.98
C TYR A 126 -3.17 11.23 2.22
N LEU A 127 -3.67 9.99 2.26
CA LEU A 127 -4.47 9.49 3.38
C LEU A 127 -3.69 9.43 4.70
N ALA A 128 -2.36 9.48 4.69
CA ALA A 128 -1.55 9.49 5.91
C ALA A 128 -1.49 10.89 6.57
N GLY A 129 -1.84 11.95 5.84
CA GLY A 129 -1.96 13.32 6.35
C GLY A 129 -3.13 13.52 7.33
N ASP A 130 -3.43 14.77 7.70
CA ASP A 130 -4.38 15.08 8.79
C ASP A 130 -5.75 15.63 8.32
N ASP A 131 -5.81 16.51 7.32
CA ASP A 131 -7.06 17.17 6.86
C ASP A 131 -7.31 17.09 5.34
N PRO A 132 -8.02 16.07 4.85
CA PRO A 132 -8.50 14.90 5.57
C PRO A 132 -7.53 13.72 5.48
N GLY A 133 -7.27 13.06 6.61
CA GLY A 133 -6.56 11.79 6.59
C GLY A 133 -6.56 11.04 7.92
N PHE A 134 -5.58 10.16 8.07
CA PHE A 134 -5.40 9.28 9.22
C PHE A 134 -4.56 9.90 10.33
N ASP A 135 -3.93 11.05 10.10
CA ASP A 135 -3.10 11.78 11.07
C ASP A 135 -1.96 10.88 11.58
N LEU A 136 -1.13 10.42 10.63
CA LEU A 136 -0.04 9.48 10.87
C LEU A 136 1.34 10.12 10.74
N LEU A 137 1.44 11.21 9.99
CA LEU A 137 2.70 11.89 9.68
C LEU A 137 3.02 12.97 10.73
N PRO A 138 4.30 13.24 10.99
CA PRO A 138 4.72 14.43 11.74
C PRO A 138 4.64 15.68 10.84
N GLY A 139 3.41 16.03 10.46
CA GLY A 139 3.07 17.05 9.47
C GLY A 139 1.90 16.59 8.61
N ASP A 140 1.87 16.99 7.34
CA ASP A 140 0.73 16.73 6.45
C ASP A 140 1.19 16.46 5.00
N THR A 141 0.25 16.45 4.06
CA THR A 141 0.50 16.25 2.63
C THR A 141 -0.22 17.31 1.81
N ASP A 142 0.38 17.70 0.69
CA ASP A 142 -0.29 18.56 -0.29
C ASP A 142 0.11 18.14 -1.70
N GLN A 143 -0.60 18.66 -2.69
CA GLN A 143 -0.47 18.27 -4.08
C GLN A 143 0.82 18.80 -4.69
N TYR A 144 1.69 17.90 -5.17
CA TYR A 144 2.98 18.30 -5.75
C TYR A 144 2.80 19.22 -6.97
N ILE A 145 1.85 18.93 -7.85
CA ILE A 145 1.73 19.59 -9.16
C ILE A 145 1.37 21.08 -9.08
N VAL A 146 0.89 21.56 -7.93
CA VAL A 146 0.57 22.98 -7.68
C VAL A 146 1.66 23.72 -6.90
N THR A 147 2.72 23.02 -6.49
CA THR A 147 3.82 23.64 -5.75
C THR A 147 4.66 24.57 -6.64
N PRO A 148 5.22 25.66 -6.09
CA PRO A 148 6.18 26.48 -6.82
C PRO A 148 7.36 25.63 -7.33
N GLY A 149 7.64 25.72 -8.63
CA GLY A 149 8.74 24.98 -9.27
C GLY A 149 8.46 23.50 -9.57
N ALA A 150 7.22 23.03 -9.42
CA ALA A 150 6.83 21.68 -9.84
C ALA A 150 7.18 21.45 -11.33
N THR A 151 7.79 20.30 -11.61
CA THR A 151 8.16 19.88 -12.98
C THR A 151 7.01 19.23 -13.75
N VAL A 152 5.95 18.84 -13.05
CA VAL A 152 4.70 18.32 -13.59
C VAL A 152 3.58 19.22 -13.07
N GLN A 153 2.64 19.61 -13.94
CA GLN A 153 1.57 20.57 -13.63
C GLN A 153 0.18 20.07 -14.07
N HIS A 154 0.03 18.76 -14.19
CA HIS A 154 -1.22 18.07 -14.53
C HIS A 154 -1.34 16.78 -13.74
N ASP A 155 -2.57 16.28 -13.61
CA ASP A 155 -2.92 15.09 -12.82
C ASP A 155 -2.85 13.77 -13.62
N GLY A 156 -2.81 13.86 -14.95
CA GLY A 156 -2.71 12.69 -15.83
C GLY A 156 -1.38 11.93 -15.73
N ASP A 157 -1.45 10.66 -16.12
CA ASP A 157 -0.35 9.70 -16.09
C ASP A 157 0.89 10.22 -16.82
N THR A 158 2.03 10.16 -16.13
CA THR A 158 3.31 10.64 -16.65
C THR A 158 4.47 10.04 -15.86
N VAL A 159 5.67 10.55 -16.10
CA VAL A 159 6.85 10.28 -15.29
C VAL A 159 7.34 11.56 -14.63
N VAL A 160 7.82 11.44 -13.40
CA VAL A 160 8.40 12.55 -12.63
C VAL A 160 9.84 12.22 -12.25
N GLU A 161 10.71 13.23 -12.30
CA GLU A 161 12.04 13.13 -11.73
C GLU A 161 11.99 13.27 -10.21
N THR A 162 12.81 12.48 -9.52
CA THR A 162 13.04 12.54 -8.08
C THR A 162 14.54 12.45 -7.81
N ARG A 163 14.97 12.90 -6.65
CA ARG A 163 16.30 12.61 -6.09
C ARG A 163 16.14 11.60 -4.97
N TRP A 164 16.24 10.31 -5.31
CA TRP A 164 16.13 9.22 -4.36
C TRP A 164 17.50 8.92 -3.74
N ARG A 165 17.63 9.06 -2.42
CA ARG A 165 18.91 9.03 -1.68
C ARG A 165 19.99 9.87 -2.37
N GLY A 166 19.60 11.03 -2.89
CA GLY A 166 20.47 11.98 -3.61
C GLY A 166 20.71 11.65 -5.10
N LEU A 167 20.33 10.46 -5.58
CA LEU A 167 20.51 10.04 -6.96
C LEU A 167 19.28 10.37 -7.82
N PRO A 168 19.46 10.89 -9.05
CA PRO A 168 18.35 11.18 -9.94
C PRO A 168 17.65 9.88 -10.37
N ARG A 169 16.32 9.85 -10.25
CA ARG A 169 15.46 8.72 -10.61
C ARG A 169 14.19 9.22 -11.27
N THR A 170 13.78 8.56 -12.35
CA THR A 170 12.50 8.82 -13.02
C THR A 170 11.51 7.75 -12.61
N VAL A 171 10.34 8.17 -12.12
CA VAL A 171 9.32 7.29 -11.52
C VAL A 171 7.96 7.60 -12.13
N PHE A 172 7.10 6.59 -12.28
CA PHE A 172 5.72 6.78 -12.72
C PHE A 172 4.96 7.70 -11.76
N PHE A 173 4.11 8.58 -12.27
CA PHE A 173 3.47 9.63 -11.49
C PHE A 173 2.04 9.91 -11.97
N GLN A 174 1.12 9.99 -11.01
CA GLN A 174 -0.31 10.26 -11.18
C GLN A 174 -0.77 11.19 -10.05
N ASP A 175 -0.34 12.46 -10.10
CA ASP A 175 -0.73 13.47 -9.12
C ASP A 175 -0.40 13.14 -7.64
N GLY A 176 0.74 12.48 -7.41
CA GLY A 176 1.18 12.10 -6.08
C GLY A 176 1.45 13.29 -5.15
N PRO A 177 1.29 13.12 -3.83
CA PRO A 177 1.57 14.17 -2.84
C PRO A 177 3.05 14.54 -2.82
N HIS A 178 3.32 15.72 -2.28
CA HIS A 178 4.53 15.96 -1.51
C HIS A 178 4.21 15.97 -0.02
N PHE A 179 5.21 15.69 0.81
CA PHE A 179 5.05 15.59 2.25
C PHE A 179 5.58 16.86 2.94
N LEU A 180 4.78 17.40 3.84
CA LEU A 180 5.10 18.52 4.73
C LEU A 180 5.53 17.93 6.07
N LEU A 181 6.70 18.34 6.55
CA LEU A 181 7.22 17.88 7.84
C LEU A 181 7.31 19.07 8.80
N ASP A 182 6.92 18.85 10.04
CA ASP A 182 7.09 19.82 11.11
C ASP A 182 8.58 20.14 11.35
N GLU A 183 8.86 21.34 11.85
CA GLU A 183 10.23 21.74 12.16
C GLU A 183 10.82 20.81 13.23
N GLY A 184 11.93 20.15 12.89
CA GLY A 184 12.60 19.21 13.78
C GLY A 184 11.94 17.84 13.90
N ALA A 185 10.99 17.50 13.01
CA ALA A 185 10.43 16.16 12.93
C ALA A 185 11.53 15.10 12.76
N ASP A 186 11.42 14.02 13.54
CA ASP A 186 12.24 12.83 13.37
C ASP A 186 11.72 12.05 12.17
N ALA A 187 12.40 12.17 11.02
CA ALA A 187 11.96 11.52 9.78
C ALA A 187 13.14 11.25 8.84
N THR A 188 13.16 10.07 8.22
CA THR A 188 14.08 9.74 7.13
C THR A 188 13.45 10.14 5.79
N VAL A 189 13.95 11.23 5.20
CA VAL A 189 13.61 11.61 3.82
C VAL A 189 14.38 10.72 2.83
N LEU A 190 13.66 9.88 2.10
CA LEU A 190 14.23 8.99 1.09
C LEU A 190 14.32 9.64 -0.29
N ALA A 191 13.36 10.50 -0.63
CA ALA A 191 13.34 11.17 -1.93
C ALA A 191 12.78 12.58 -1.86
N THR A 192 13.28 13.45 -2.74
CA THR A 192 12.70 14.79 -2.99
C THR A 192 12.35 14.95 -4.46
N TYR A 193 11.38 15.80 -4.75
CA TYR A 193 11.15 16.32 -6.09
C TYR A 193 12.23 17.36 -6.47
N PRO A 194 12.31 17.79 -7.74
CA PRO A 194 13.35 18.71 -8.20
C PRO A 194 13.26 20.11 -7.57
N ASN A 195 12.07 20.54 -7.12
CA ASN A 195 11.88 21.78 -6.37
C ASN A 195 12.20 21.66 -4.87
N GLY A 196 12.68 20.49 -4.42
CA GLY A 196 13.13 20.25 -3.05
C GLY A 196 12.04 19.81 -2.08
N THR A 197 10.77 19.72 -2.50
CA THR A 197 9.70 19.16 -1.66
C THR A 197 9.89 17.64 -1.49
N VAL A 198 9.42 17.10 -0.37
CA VAL A 198 9.62 15.69 -0.02
C VAL A 198 8.70 14.78 -0.84
N ALA A 199 9.28 13.80 -1.53
CA ALA A 199 8.57 12.85 -2.40
C ALA A 199 8.43 11.45 -1.78
N ALA A 200 9.28 11.10 -0.82
CA ALA A 200 9.17 9.86 -0.04
C ALA A 200 9.80 10.04 1.34
N VAL A 201 9.12 9.57 2.38
CA VAL A 201 9.55 9.72 3.77
C VAL A 201 9.12 8.53 4.61
N VAL A 202 9.96 8.19 5.59
CA VAL A 202 9.64 7.28 6.69
C VAL A 202 9.74 8.05 8.01
N ALA A 203 8.74 7.92 8.88
CA ALA A 203 8.71 8.59 10.17
C ALA A 203 8.14 7.67 11.25
N PRO A 204 8.54 7.84 12.52
CA PRO A 204 7.88 7.19 13.64
C PRO A 204 6.47 7.77 13.85
N CYS A 205 5.54 6.93 14.30
CA CYS A 205 4.19 7.32 14.66
C CYS A 205 3.75 6.51 15.88
N GLY A 206 3.76 7.15 17.06
CA GLY A 206 3.63 6.45 18.33
C GLY A 206 4.74 5.40 18.51
N ALA A 207 4.37 4.14 18.75
CA ALA A 207 5.30 3.02 18.82
C ALA A 207 5.57 2.36 17.46
N GLY A 208 4.87 2.77 16.40
CA GLY A 208 5.01 2.23 15.04
C GLY A 208 5.72 3.19 14.10
N LYS A 209 5.61 2.91 12.79
CA LYS A 209 6.22 3.71 11.72
C LYS A 209 5.26 3.88 10.55
N VAL A 210 5.39 5.01 9.87
CA VAL A 210 4.68 5.35 8.63
C VAL A 210 5.72 5.55 7.52
N ALA A 211 5.53 4.90 6.38
CA ALA A 211 6.31 5.11 5.17
C ALA A 211 5.37 5.50 4.04
N VAL A 212 5.67 6.60 3.36
CA VAL A 212 4.82 7.15 2.31
C VAL A 212 5.65 7.61 1.12
N VAL A 213 5.11 7.44 -0.07
CA VAL A 213 5.71 7.89 -1.32
C VAL A 213 4.65 8.49 -2.23
N GLY A 214 4.99 9.62 -2.84
CA GLY A 214 4.10 10.34 -3.75
C GLY A 214 3.98 9.65 -5.11
N PRO A 215 5.10 9.43 -5.82
CA PRO A 215 5.12 8.68 -7.08
C PRO A 215 4.87 7.18 -6.87
N HIS A 216 4.85 6.42 -7.97
CA HIS A 216 4.60 4.98 -7.98
C HIS A 216 5.85 4.14 -8.30
N PRO A 217 6.77 3.92 -7.34
CA PRO A 217 7.90 3.02 -7.55
C PRO A 217 7.48 1.53 -7.63
N GLU A 218 6.24 1.21 -7.28
CA GLU A 218 5.60 -0.10 -7.45
C GLU A 218 5.01 -0.31 -8.84
N ALA A 219 4.94 0.73 -9.69
CA ALA A 219 4.37 0.64 -11.02
C ALA A 219 5.04 -0.46 -11.86
N THR A 220 4.21 -1.24 -12.53
CA THR A 220 4.63 -2.30 -13.45
C THR A 220 4.71 -1.78 -14.88
N ASP A 221 5.41 -2.50 -15.76
CA ASP A 221 5.68 -2.06 -17.14
C ASP A 221 4.40 -1.67 -17.91
N ASP A 222 3.28 -2.38 -17.68
CA ASP A 222 1.98 -2.12 -18.29
C ASP A 222 1.46 -0.70 -18.01
N TRP A 223 1.71 -0.14 -16.82
CA TRP A 223 1.27 1.22 -16.50
C TRP A 223 1.93 2.25 -17.43
N PHE A 224 3.21 2.05 -17.74
CA PHE A 224 3.93 2.92 -18.67
C PHE A 224 3.46 2.66 -20.12
N LEU A 225 3.32 1.40 -20.51
CA LEU A 225 3.01 1.01 -21.89
C LEU A 225 1.60 1.43 -22.32
N ASP A 226 0.61 1.32 -21.43
CA ASP A 226 -0.78 1.70 -21.71
C ASP A 226 -0.89 3.20 -22.03
N GLU A 227 -0.02 4.01 -21.44
CA GLU A 227 0.04 5.47 -21.62
C GLU A 227 1.12 5.92 -22.62
N ASN A 228 1.76 4.99 -23.34
CA ASN A 228 2.86 5.25 -24.28
C ASN A 228 4.05 5.99 -23.65
N LEU A 229 4.31 5.75 -22.37
CA LEU A 229 5.44 6.30 -21.62
C LEU A 229 6.67 5.39 -21.69
N PRO A 230 7.90 5.95 -21.58
CA PRO A 230 9.10 5.13 -21.47
C PRO A 230 9.08 4.32 -20.17
N VAL A 231 9.33 3.02 -20.27
CA VAL A 231 9.37 2.13 -19.09
C VAL A 231 10.58 2.47 -18.21
N HIS A 232 10.34 2.71 -16.92
CA HIS A 232 11.36 2.93 -15.92
C HIS A 232 11.25 1.91 -14.78
N HIS A 233 12.23 1.00 -14.68
CA HIS A 233 12.26 0.02 -13.60
C HIS A 233 12.67 0.69 -12.28
N THR A 234 11.71 0.79 -11.36
CA THR A 234 11.87 1.50 -10.07
C THR A 234 11.55 0.65 -8.85
N ARG A 235 11.41 -0.67 -9.05
CA ARG A 235 11.14 -1.63 -7.97
C ARG A 235 12.17 -1.57 -6.83
N ASP A 236 13.42 -1.28 -7.14
CA ASP A 236 14.47 -1.11 -6.13
C ASP A 236 14.18 0.06 -5.17
N LEU A 237 13.51 1.11 -5.63
CA LEU A 237 13.07 2.23 -4.79
C LEU A 237 11.94 1.81 -3.86
N ALA A 238 10.97 1.04 -4.36
CA ALA A 238 9.89 0.52 -3.54
C ALA A 238 10.42 -0.46 -2.48
N VAL A 239 11.42 -1.27 -2.82
CA VAL A 239 12.12 -2.14 -1.86
C VAL A 239 12.87 -1.32 -0.81
N ASP A 240 13.55 -0.25 -1.21
CA ASP A 240 14.25 0.64 -0.27
C ASP A 240 13.28 1.29 0.73
N LEU A 241 12.14 1.79 0.26
CA LEU A 241 11.08 2.35 1.13
C LEU A 241 10.59 1.33 2.17
N VAL A 242 10.33 0.08 1.75
CA VAL A 242 9.83 -0.96 2.64
C VAL A 242 10.94 -1.48 3.57
N ASN A 243 12.20 -1.51 3.14
CA ASN A 243 13.32 -1.83 4.01
C ASN A 243 13.42 -0.80 5.14
N GLU A 244 13.47 0.50 4.80
CA GLU A 244 13.51 1.57 5.80
C GLU A 244 12.32 1.50 6.77
N LEU A 245 11.12 1.17 6.28
CA LEU A 245 9.93 0.99 7.13
C LEU A 245 10.08 -0.17 8.12
N LEU A 246 10.69 -1.29 7.69
CA LEU A 246 10.74 -2.54 8.45
C LEU A 246 12.08 -2.78 9.15
N GLU A 247 13.00 -1.83 9.08
CA GLU A 247 14.20 -1.79 9.92
C GLU A 247 13.78 -1.65 11.39
N ASP A 248 14.48 -2.34 12.29
CA ASP A 248 14.22 -2.31 13.74
C ASP A 248 14.66 -0.96 14.35
#